data_AF-H0EU53-F1
#
_entry.id   AF-H0EU53-F1
#
_cell.length_a   1.000
_cell.length_b   1.000
_cell.length_c   1.000
_cell.angle_alpha   90.00
_cell.angle_beta   90.00
_cell.angle_gamma   90.00
#
_symmetry.space_group_name_H-M   'P 1'
#
loop_
_entity.id
_entity.type
_entity.pdbx_description
1 polymer ?
#
loop_
_entity_poly.entity_id
_entity_poly.type
_entity_poly.pdbx_seq_one_letter_code
_entity_poly.pdbx_strand_id
1 'polypeptide(L)'
;MDSKALGHGVEANGHMSLLKVVEMFDCMYPALFNNQPYVSKAETTNCAFPCAEEFWEVPTAESWKSMLGSADAPPVTYYLHALNACLLRRYIKPPPPVTNVGSEFGKLVLIYALHTHIFEWRQSTSMLNPTGLGGYLGGQALPMGKGLKERRQWLADGVESWGECYQGIDTSTAAALLHRLAFVALDVSLSDMHLVAGRSNNLNDGNFAEDNLMHYPAYKSKLGYTKISMTCQLAREDGLHAELSEAINSMYQWYKKAEKCYAYLFDLDSTPTWRKRLPQCRWFSRGWTLQELIAPMDVWFYDGKWNLVFRKGEDSHLLKRITGIHQDVLKGSRSMLSMSIAQRMSWASRRVTTRAEDEAYCLLGIQHISRMWPNTLN
;
A
#
# COMPACT_ATOMS: atom_id res chain seq x y z
N MET A 1 14.93 -28.13 31.39
CA MET A 1 15.68 -27.46 30.31
C MET A 1 15.05 -27.79 28.97
N ASP A 2 14.29 -26.96 28.30
CA ASP A 2 13.42 -25.87 28.71
C ASP A 2 12.41 -25.73 27.57
N SER A 3 11.11 -25.86 27.88
CA SER A 3 9.99 -25.93 26.94
C SER A 3 9.58 -24.56 26.37
N LYS A 4 10.53 -23.72 25.97
CA LYS A 4 10.28 -22.33 25.55
C LYS A 4 10.48 -22.04 24.05
N ALA A 5 10.80 -23.01 23.21
CA ALA A 5 11.09 -22.77 21.80
C ALA A 5 9.88 -22.85 20.83
N LEU A 6 8.72 -23.34 21.29
CA LEU A 6 7.57 -23.65 20.40
C LEU A 6 6.59 -22.48 20.19
N GLY A 7 6.83 -21.30 20.78
CA GLY A 7 5.93 -20.13 20.66
C GLY A 7 6.27 -19.14 19.54
N HIS A 8 7.46 -19.22 18.93
CA HIS A 8 7.94 -18.20 17.99
C HIS A 8 7.66 -18.48 16.50
N GLY A 9 7.17 -19.68 16.15
CA GLY A 9 6.93 -20.05 14.74
C GLY A 9 5.68 -19.40 14.13
N VAL A 10 4.63 -19.20 14.92
CA VAL A 10 3.33 -18.68 14.42
C VAL A 10 3.37 -17.18 14.17
N GLU A 11 4.05 -16.41 15.03
CA GLU A 11 4.28 -14.97 14.80
C GLU A 11 5.26 -14.71 13.65
N ALA A 12 6.31 -15.53 13.50
CA ALA A 12 7.27 -15.39 12.41
C ALA A 12 6.63 -15.61 11.01
N ASN A 13 5.70 -16.55 10.88
CA ASN A 13 4.97 -16.79 9.63
C ASN A 13 4.05 -15.62 9.26
N GLY A 14 3.38 -15.00 10.24
CA GLY A 14 2.56 -13.79 10.02
C GLY A 14 3.39 -12.60 9.54
N HIS A 15 4.55 -12.35 10.17
CA HIS A 15 5.46 -11.27 9.78
C HIS A 15 6.12 -11.49 8.41
N MET A 16 6.43 -12.74 8.06
CA MET A 16 6.98 -13.09 6.73
C MET A 16 5.90 -13.00 5.64
N SER A 17 4.64 -13.33 5.96
CA SER A 17 3.51 -13.12 5.06
C SER A 17 3.23 -11.63 4.81
N LEU A 18 3.42 -10.78 5.81
CA LEU A 18 3.25 -9.33 5.72
C LEU A 18 4.28 -8.67 4.78
N LEU A 19 5.55 -9.04 4.93
CA LEU A 19 6.65 -8.48 4.13
C LEU A 19 6.47 -8.79 2.64
N LYS A 20 6.08 -10.05 2.34
CA LYS A 20 5.81 -10.53 0.99
C LYS A 20 4.61 -9.82 0.34
N VAL A 21 3.58 -9.47 1.12
CA VAL A 21 2.43 -8.71 0.65
C VAL A 21 2.81 -7.29 0.26
N VAL A 22 3.55 -6.60 1.14
CA VAL A 22 3.98 -5.21 0.89
C VAL A 22 4.91 -5.15 -0.32
N GLU A 23 5.84 -6.10 -0.41
CA GLU A 23 6.71 -6.24 -1.58
C GLU A 23 5.90 -6.39 -2.88
N MET A 24 4.85 -7.22 -2.91
CA MET A 24 4.03 -7.36 -4.12
C MET A 24 3.21 -6.10 -4.45
N PHE A 25 2.69 -5.39 -3.46
CA PHE A 25 2.03 -4.10 -3.70
C PHE A 25 3.01 -3.05 -4.22
N ASP A 26 4.22 -3.01 -3.67
CA ASP A 26 5.28 -2.11 -4.13
C ASP A 26 5.73 -2.47 -5.55
N CYS A 27 5.81 -3.77 -5.87
CA CYS A 27 6.09 -4.24 -7.23
C CYS A 27 5.05 -3.76 -8.24
N MET A 28 3.78 -3.73 -7.82
CA MET A 28 2.63 -3.33 -8.67
C MET A 28 2.44 -1.82 -8.71
N TYR A 29 2.87 -1.12 -7.67
CA TYR A 29 2.61 0.30 -7.47
C TYR A 29 2.95 1.13 -8.72
N PRO A 30 4.12 0.98 -9.38
CA PRO A 30 4.40 1.71 -10.62
C PRO A 30 3.37 1.48 -11.74
N ALA A 31 2.90 0.24 -11.89
CA ALA A 31 1.93 -0.12 -12.94
C ALA A 31 0.58 0.58 -12.76
N LEU A 32 0.19 0.91 -11.53
CA LEU A 32 -1.01 1.71 -11.27
C LEU A 32 -0.89 3.14 -11.85
N PHE A 33 0.33 3.65 -11.98
CA PHE A 33 0.63 4.99 -12.49
C PHE A 33 1.17 4.96 -13.93
N ASN A 34 0.83 3.92 -14.71
CA ASN A 34 1.32 3.71 -16.07
C ASN A 34 2.87 3.64 -16.19
N ASN A 35 3.58 3.40 -15.10
CA ASN A 35 5.01 3.12 -15.11
C ASN A 35 5.26 1.62 -15.18
N GLN A 36 6.43 1.21 -15.68
CA GLN A 36 6.79 -0.21 -15.76
C GLN A 36 6.75 -0.86 -14.36
N PRO A 37 6.01 -1.97 -14.15
CA PRO A 37 6.05 -2.71 -12.89
C PRO A 37 7.47 -3.24 -12.62
N TYR A 38 7.83 -3.35 -11.34
CA TYR A 38 9.16 -3.84 -10.95
C TYR A 38 9.38 -5.32 -11.28
N VAL A 39 8.31 -6.12 -11.25
CA VAL A 39 8.32 -7.48 -11.79
C VAL A 39 7.58 -7.46 -13.11
N SER A 40 8.31 -7.70 -14.19
CA SER A 40 7.78 -7.72 -15.55
C SER A 40 6.89 -8.93 -15.79
N LYS A 41 6.07 -8.84 -16.85
CA LYS A 41 5.31 -9.99 -17.35
C LYS A 41 6.24 -11.18 -17.64
N ALA A 42 7.39 -10.96 -18.28
CA ALA A 42 8.33 -12.02 -18.60
C ALA A 42 8.83 -12.76 -17.36
N GLU A 43 9.18 -12.01 -16.30
CA GLU A 43 9.62 -12.58 -15.03
C GLU A 43 8.51 -13.38 -14.36
N THR A 44 7.28 -12.84 -14.33
CA THR A 44 6.15 -13.59 -13.78
C THR A 44 5.86 -14.87 -14.57
N THR A 45 5.89 -14.84 -15.90
CA THR A 45 5.60 -16.01 -16.74
C THR A 45 6.67 -17.09 -16.67
N ASN A 46 7.93 -16.72 -16.42
CA ASN A 46 9.05 -17.65 -16.36
C ASN A 46 9.35 -18.14 -14.94
N CYS A 47 8.62 -17.66 -13.93
CA CYS A 47 8.82 -18.04 -12.54
C CYS A 47 8.25 -19.44 -12.25
N ALA A 48 8.95 -20.21 -11.44
CA ALA A 48 8.42 -21.40 -10.81
C ALA A 48 7.93 -21.03 -9.41
N PHE A 49 6.74 -21.52 -9.02
CA PHE A 49 6.31 -21.38 -7.64
C PHE A 49 7.25 -22.16 -6.72
N PRO A 50 7.48 -21.66 -5.49
CA PRO A 50 8.13 -22.46 -4.46
C PRO A 50 7.40 -23.80 -4.30
N CYS A 51 8.14 -24.84 -3.95
CA CYS A 51 7.51 -26.09 -3.58
C CYS A 51 6.56 -25.89 -2.39
N ALA A 52 5.60 -26.79 -2.25
CA ALA A 52 4.52 -26.68 -1.29
C ALA A 52 5.05 -26.52 0.16
N GLU A 53 4.32 -25.78 1.00
CA GLU A 53 4.79 -25.39 2.34
C GLU A 53 5.12 -26.60 3.24
N GLU A 54 4.52 -27.76 2.97
CA GLU A 54 4.84 -28.98 3.72
C GLU A 54 6.33 -29.34 3.61
N PHE A 55 6.98 -29.05 2.47
CA PHE A 55 8.43 -29.25 2.30
C PHE A 55 9.27 -28.24 3.08
N TRP A 56 8.75 -27.05 3.39
CA TRP A 56 9.45 -26.03 4.17
C TRP A 56 9.26 -26.19 5.68
N GLU A 57 8.13 -26.75 6.08
CA GLU A 57 7.76 -26.95 7.49
C GLU A 57 8.31 -28.26 8.08
N VAL A 58 8.96 -29.11 7.27
CA VAL A 58 9.52 -30.36 7.77
C VAL A 58 10.60 -30.09 8.81
N PRO A 59 10.47 -30.62 10.03
CA PRO A 59 11.37 -30.26 11.14
C PRO A 59 12.76 -30.90 11.03
N THR A 60 12.92 -31.97 10.23
CA THR A 60 14.18 -32.72 10.11
C THR A 60 14.50 -33.06 8.67
N ALA A 61 15.80 -33.15 8.35
CA ALA A 61 16.28 -33.52 7.02
C ALA A 61 15.90 -34.96 6.63
N GLU A 62 15.74 -35.86 7.60
CA GLU A 62 15.33 -37.26 7.38
C GLU A 62 13.87 -37.36 6.96
N SER A 63 12.98 -36.64 7.66
CA SER A 63 11.58 -36.53 7.27
C SER A 63 11.43 -35.81 5.93
N TRP A 64 12.29 -34.84 5.63
CA TRP A 64 12.26 -34.12 4.36
C TRP A 64 12.67 -35.03 3.19
N LYS A 65 13.74 -35.82 3.36
CA LYS A 65 14.13 -36.86 2.38
C LYS A 65 13.08 -37.95 2.24
N SER A 66 12.44 -38.35 3.33
CA SER A 66 11.34 -39.32 3.28
C SER A 66 10.13 -38.77 2.51
N MET A 67 9.85 -37.47 2.61
CA MET A 67 8.76 -36.80 1.90
C MET A 67 9.10 -36.59 0.41
N LEU A 68 10.36 -36.27 0.09
CA LEU A 68 10.84 -36.12 -1.28
C LEU A 68 10.91 -37.46 -2.04
N GLY A 69 11.19 -38.56 -1.32
CA GLY A 69 11.33 -39.89 -1.91
C GLY A 69 12.59 -40.00 -2.76
N SER A 70 12.47 -40.57 -3.96
CA SER A 70 13.59 -40.79 -4.89
C SER A 70 13.86 -39.59 -5.83
N ALA A 71 13.15 -38.47 -5.68
CA ALA A 71 13.32 -37.30 -6.53
C ALA A 71 14.53 -36.46 -6.07
N ASP A 72 15.19 -35.79 -7.01
CA ASP A 72 16.34 -34.92 -6.71
C ASP A 72 15.92 -33.55 -6.13
N ALA A 73 14.69 -33.12 -6.43
CA ALA A 73 14.12 -31.87 -5.93
C ALA A 73 12.58 -31.98 -5.84
N PRO A 74 11.94 -31.21 -4.94
CA PRO A 74 10.48 -31.18 -4.86
C PRO A 74 9.85 -30.76 -6.20
N PRO A 75 8.65 -31.28 -6.53
CA PRO A 75 7.97 -30.91 -7.76
C PRO A 75 7.68 -29.40 -7.77
N VAL A 76 8.09 -28.75 -8.86
CA VAL A 76 7.85 -27.32 -9.09
C VAL A 76 6.63 -27.13 -9.97
N THR A 77 5.77 -26.21 -9.55
CA THR A 77 4.64 -25.78 -10.37
C THR A 77 5.04 -24.52 -11.13
N TYR A 78 4.90 -24.54 -12.46
CA TYR A 78 5.16 -23.34 -13.26
C TYR A 78 3.99 -22.37 -13.21
N TYR A 79 4.34 -21.11 -12.99
CA TYR A 79 3.41 -20.01 -12.96
C TYR A 79 2.54 -19.92 -14.22
N LEU A 80 3.17 -20.09 -15.38
CA LEU A 80 2.52 -20.00 -16.69
C LEU A 80 1.32 -20.95 -16.81
N HIS A 81 1.40 -22.15 -16.22
CA HIS A 81 0.30 -23.11 -16.25
C HIS A 81 -0.89 -22.65 -15.41
N ALA A 82 -0.64 -22.10 -14.21
CA ALA A 82 -1.69 -21.54 -13.37
C ALA A 82 -2.34 -20.31 -14.01
N LEU A 83 -1.55 -19.43 -14.61
CA LEU A 83 -2.05 -18.25 -15.32
C LEU A 83 -2.92 -18.64 -16.52
N ASN A 84 -2.45 -19.57 -17.35
CA ASN A 84 -3.22 -20.07 -18.49
C ASN A 84 -4.49 -20.79 -18.05
N ALA A 85 -4.45 -21.51 -16.93
CA ALA A 85 -5.63 -22.14 -16.36
C ALA A 85 -6.72 -21.11 -16.00
N CYS A 86 -6.35 -19.93 -15.50
CA CYS A 86 -7.28 -18.82 -15.30
C CYS A 86 -7.75 -18.21 -16.63
N LEU A 87 -6.82 -17.76 -17.48
CA LEU A 87 -7.12 -17.00 -18.70
C LEU A 87 -7.92 -17.80 -19.74
N LEU A 88 -7.79 -19.13 -19.75
CA LEU A 88 -8.43 -19.99 -20.74
C LEU A 88 -9.66 -20.72 -20.19
N ARG A 89 -9.96 -20.58 -18.89
CA ARG A 89 -10.98 -21.37 -18.20
C ARG A 89 -12.35 -21.34 -18.86
N ARG A 90 -12.79 -20.13 -19.24
CA ARG A 90 -14.10 -19.88 -19.83
C ARG A 90 -14.17 -20.18 -21.34
N TYR A 91 -13.00 -20.42 -21.96
CA TYR A 91 -12.84 -20.51 -23.41
C TYR A 91 -12.52 -21.94 -23.89
N ILE A 92 -12.04 -22.82 -23.01
CA ILE A 92 -11.69 -24.22 -23.34
C ILE A 92 -12.65 -25.18 -22.63
N LYS A 93 -13.07 -26.23 -23.34
CA LYS A 93 -13.91 -27.32 -22.79
C LYS A 93 -13.23 -28.67 -23.00
N PRO A 94 -13.03 -29.49 -21.93
CA PRO A 94 -13.31 -29.18 -20.52
C PRO A 94 -12.40 -28.04 -20.00
N PRO A 95 -12.81 -27.33 -18.93
CA PRO A 95 -12.00 -26.25 -18.39
C PRO A 95 -10.63 -26.81 -17.93
N PRO A 96 -9.54 -26.03 -18.07
CA PRO A 96 -8.22 -26.45 -17.61
C PRO A 96 -8.25 -26.81 -16.11
N PRO A 97 -7.42 -27.77 -15.68
CA PRO A 97 -7.32 -28.14 -14.27
C PRO A 97 -6.84 -26.94 -13.44
N VAL A 98 -7.34 -26.85 -12.20
CA VAL A 98 -6.86 -25.85 -11.24
C VAL A 98 -5.46 -26.26 -10.78
N THR A 99 -4.48 -25.39 -11.03
CA THR A 99 -3.09 -25.65 -10.73
C THR A 99 -2.82 -25.35 -9.26
N ASN A 100 -2.16 -26.24 -8.52
CA ASN A 100 -1.77 -25.97 -7.14
C ASN A 100 -0.63 -24.94 -7.11
N VAL A 101 -0.93 -23.71 -6.70
CA VAL A 101 0.03 -22.60 -6.58
C VAL A 101 0.79 -22.58 -5.25
N GLY A 102 0.62 -23.62 -4.42
CA GLY A 102 1.21 -23.67 -3.09
C GLY A 102 0.48 -22.73 -2.13
N SER A 103 1.23 -21.89 -1.43
CA SER A 103 0.70 -21.06 -0.36
C SER A 103 0.00 -19.78 -0.81
N GLU A 104 -0.48 -18.98 0.14
CA GLU A 104 -1.04 -17.65 -0.10
C GLU A 104 -0.12 -16.76 -0.95
N PHE A 105 1.19 -16.93 -0.82
CA PHE A 105 2.16 -16.22 -1.66
C PHE A 105 2.01 -16.56 -3.14
N GLY A 106 1.81 -17.83 -3.49
CA GLY A 106 1.57 -18.23 -4.87
C GLY A 106 0.29 -17.64 -5.45
N LYS A 107 -0.76 -17.50 -4.62
CA LYS A 107 -2.00 -16.81 -5.01
C LYS A 107 -1.76 -15.32 -5.29
N LEU A 108 -0.94 -14.65 -4.47
CA LEU A 108 -0.55 -13.25 -4.63
C LEU A 108 0.24 -13.02 -5.92
N VAL A 109 1.23 -13.87 -6.19
CA VAL A 109 1.99 -13.81 -7.44
C VAL A 109 1.05 -14.09 -8.62
N LEU A 110 0.08 -15.01 -8.46
CA LEU A 110 -0.89 -15.36 -9.51
C LEU A 110 -1.80 -14.20 -9.92
N ILE A 111 -2.34 -13.48 -8.94
CA ILE A 111 -3.13 -12.29 -9.25
C ILE A 111 -2.24 -11.15 -9.76
N TYR A 112 -1.00 -11.06 -9.30
CA TYR A 112 -0.04 -10.07 -9.79
C TYR A 112 0.27 -10.21 -11.28
N ALA A 113 0.49 -11.41 -11.85
CA ALA A 113 0.71 -11.42 -13.31
C ALA A 113 -0.56 -11.14 -14.11
N LEU A 114 -1.76 -11.44 -13.60
CA LEU A 114 -2.98 -10.93 -14.22
C LEU A 114 -2.93 -9.39 -14.29
N HIS A 115 -2.46 -8.72 -13.24
CA HIS A 115 -2.18 -7.27 -13.27
C HIS A 115 -1.15 -6.87 -14.33
N THR A 116 -0.07 -7.63 -14.53
CA THR A 116 0.91 -7.32 -15.61
C THR A 116 0.28 -7.38 -17.01
N HIS A 117 -0.65 -8.31 -17.23
CA HIS A 117 -1.40 -8.40 -18.49
C HIS A 117 -2.41 -7.25 -18.65
N ILE A 118 -3.06 -6.87 -17.56
CA ILE A 118 -3.96 -5.70 -17.51
C ILE A 118 -3.15 -4.43 -17.81
N PHE A 119 -1.97 -4.28 -17.22
CA PHE A 119 -1.05 -3.17 -17.48
C PHE A 119 -0.65 -3.07 -18.95
N GLU A 120 -0.27 -4.16 -19.61
CA GLU A 120 0.05 -4.12 -21.06
C GLU A 120 -1.15 -3.70 -21.91
N TRP A 121 -2.34 -4.24 -21.61
CA TRP A 121 -3.57 -3.83 -22.30
C TRP A 121 -3.87 -2.36 -22.04
N ARG A 122 -3.56 -1.84 -20.85
CA ARG A 122 -3.67 -0.42 -20.51
C ARG A 122 -2.70 0.46 -21.27
N GLN A 123 -1.44 0.08 -21.38
CA GLN A 123 -0.47 0.81 -22.21
C GLN A 123 -0.94 0.92 -23.67
N SER A 124 -1.65 -0.11 -24.16
CA SER A 124 -2.22 -0.12 -25.51
C SER A 124 -3.51 0.71 -25.64
N THR A 125 -4.16 1.08 -24.54
CA THR A 125 -5.47 1.77 -24.53
C THR A 125 -5.44 3.16 -23.88
N SER A 126 -4.35 3.52 -23.20
CA SER A 126 -4.19 4.80 -22.48
C SER A 126 -4.38 6.02 -23.38
N MET A 127 -3.91 5.96 -24.64
CA MET A 127 -4.10 7.04 -25.62
C MET A 127 -5.53 7.13 -26.17
N LEU A 128 -6.30 6.05 -26.11
CA LEU A 128 -7.69 5.99 -26.62
C LEU A 128 -8.71 6.37 -25.53
N ASN A 129 -8.31 6.27 -24.27
CA ASN A 129 -9.15 6.51 -23.11
C ASN A 129 -8.30 7.08 -21.96
N PRO A 130 -7.91 8.37 -22.00
CA PRO A 130 -7.07 9.03 -20.98
C PRO A 130 -7.75 9.18 -19.60
N THR A 131 -8.91 8.56 -19.45
CA THR A 131 -9.80 8.49 -18.31
C THR A 131 -11.10 8.04 -18.96
N GLY A 132 -11.85 7.13 -18.35
CA GLY A 132 -13.29 7.01 -18.64
C GLY A 132 -14.10 8.29 -18.31
N LEU A 133 -13.47 9.47 -18.35
CA LEU A 133 -13.93 10.81 -18.02
C LEU A 133 -13.25 11.79 -19.00
N GLY A 134 -13.79 11.93 -20.21
CA GLY A 134 -13.54 13.05 -21.15
C GLY A 134 -12.06 13.40 -21.42
N GLY A 135 -11.50 12.88 -22.51
CA GLY A 135 -10.16 13.25 -22.97
C GLY A 135 -9.98 14.76 -23.16
N TYR A 136 -8.78 15.24 -22.85
CA TYR A 136 -8.30 16.62 -22.92
C TYR A 136 -8.38 17.31 -24.31
N LEU A 137 -8.82 16.59 -25.34
CA LEU A 137 -8.94 17.08 -26.70
C LEU A 137 -10.34 16.80 -27.22
N GLY A 138 -11.30 17.64 -26.81
CA GLY A 138 -12.61 17.71 -27.43
C GLY A 138 -13.46 16.45 -27.28
N GLY A 139 -14.30 16.44 -26.24
CA GLY A 139 -15.58 15.73 -26.21
C GLY A 139 -15.59 14.27 -26.70
N GLN A 140 -15.49 13.34 -25.75
CA GLN A 140 -15.73 11.88 -25.84
C GLN A 140 -14.47 11.00 -25.99
N ALA A 141 -14.48 9.86 -25.28
CA ALA A 141 -13.51 8.80 -25.46
C ALA A 141 -13.60 8.25 -26.89
N LEU A 142 -12.46 8.00 -27.52
CA LEU A 142 -12.45 7.43 -28.87
C LEU A 142 -13.04 6.01 -28.81
N PRO A 143 -13.85 5.60 -29.81
CA PRO A 143 -14.44 4.27 -29.82
C PRO A 143 -13.34 3.21 -29.87
N MET A 144 -13.26 2.40 -28.81
CA MET A 144 -12.31 1.30 -28.73
C MET A 144 -12.66 0.22 -29.76
N GLY A 145 -11.65 -0.21 -30.53
CA GLY A 145 -11.78 -1.26 -31.53
C GLY A 145 -12.22 -2.60 -30.92
N LYS A 146 -12.91 -3.43 -31.72
CA LYS A 146 -13.49 -4.72 -31.29
C LYS A 146 -12.47 -5.64 -30.60
N GLY A 147 -11.27 -5.80 -31.18
CA GLY A 147 -10.24 -6.66 -30.61
C GLY A 147 -9.72 -6.21 -29.24
N LEU A 148 -9.68 -4.91 -28.97
CA LEU A 148 -9.29 -4.38 -27.65
C LEU A 148 -10.38 -4.60 -26.59
N LYS A 149 -11.65 -4.51 -26.98
CA LYS A 149 -12.80 -4.84 -26.11
C LYS A 149 -12.84 -6.33 -25.78
N GLU A 150 -12.61 -7.19 -26.77
CA GLU A 150 -12.50 -8.63 -26.58
C GLU A 150 -11.33 -8.99 -25.67
N ARG A 151 -10.17 -8.32 -25.84
CA ARG A 151 -9.03 -8.50 -24.93
C ARG A 151 -9.32 -8.04 -23.50
N ARG A 152 -10.05 -6.94 -23.30
CA ARG A 152 -10.51 -6.51 -21.97
C ARG A 152 -11.39 -7.58 -21.32
N GLN A 153 -12.36 -8.11 -22.08
CA GLN A 153 -13.27 -9.13 -21.58
C GLN A 153 -12.52 -10.42 -21.21
N TRP A 154 -11.58 -10.85 -22.07
CA TRP A 154 -10.72 -11.99 -21.81
C TRP A 154 -9.91 -11.85 -20.51
N LEU A 155 -9.38 -10.64 -20.22
CA LEU A 155 -8.69 -10.36 -18.98
C LEU A 155 -9.63 -10.36 -17.76
N ALA A 156 -10.82 -9.76 -17.89
CA ALA A 156 -11.84 -9.77 -16.83
C ALA A 156 -12.25 -11.20 -16.46
N ASP A 157 -12.47 -12.05 -17.47
CA ASP A 157 -12.78 -13.47 -17.29
C ASP A 157 -11.63 -14.22 -16.60
N GLY A 158 -10.38 -13.87 -16.89
CA GLY A 158 -9.21 -14.42 -16.22
C GLY A 158 -9.13 -14.03 -14.73
N VAL A 159 -9.43 -12.78 -14.39
CA VAL A 159 -9.53 -12.31 -13.00
C VAL A 159 -10.65 -13.02 -12.26
N GLU A 160 -11.82 -13.17 -12.88
CA GLU A 160 -12.95 -13.88 -12.28
C GLU A 160 -12.64 -15.36 -12.07
N SER A 161 -12.00 -16.01 -13.06
CA SER A 161 -11.54 -17.40 -12.95
C SER A 161 -10.52 -17.58 -11.83
N TRP A 162 -9.67 -16.58 -11.56
CA TRP A 162 -8.78 -16.61 -10.39
C TRP A 162 -9.58 -16.61 -9.09
N GLY A 163 -10.62 -15.77 -8.98
CA GLY A 163 -11.51 -15.76 -7.82
C GLY A 163 -12.19 -17.12 -7.61
N GLU A 164 -12.77 -17.69 -8.66
CA GLU A 164 -13.41 -19.01 -8.62
C GLU A 164 -12.45 -20.14 -8.18
N CYS A 165 -11.18 -20.07 -8.59
CA CYS A 165 -10.22 -21.15 -8.36
C CYS A 165 -9.42 -21.01 -7.05
N TYR A 166 -9.19 -19.78 -6.58
CA TYR A 166 -8.21 -19.51 -5.52
C TYR A 166 -8.73 -18.66 -4.36
N GLN A 167 -9.90 -18.02 -4.46
CA GLN A 167 -10.53 -17.39 -3.29
C GLN A 167 -11.21 -18.41 -2.39
N GLY A 168 -11.00 -18.27 -1.09
CA GLY A 168 -11.58 -19.08 -0.03
C GLY A 168 -11.56 -18.37 1.31
N ILE A 169 -11.92 -19.09 2.38
CA ILE A 169 -11.98 -18.56 3.75
C ILE A 169 -10.62 -18.05 4.22
N ASP A 170 -9.53 -18.69 3.77
CA ASP A 170 -8.16 -18.38 4.18
C ASP A 170 -7.46 -17.36 3.26
N THR A 171 -8.17 -16.77 2.28
CA THR A 171 -7.58 -15.79 1.38
C THR A 171 -7.16 -14.54 2.13
N SER A 172 -5.89 -14.18 2.00
CA SER A 172 -5.34 -12.96 2.61
C SER A 172 -6.07 -11.69 2.12
N THR A 173 -6.17 -10.70 3.01
CA THR A 173 -6.71 -9.36 2.68
C THR A 173 -6.02 -8.76 1.45
N ALA A 174 -4.71 -9.00 1.32
CA ALA A 174 -3.91 -8.57 0.20
C ALA A 174 -4.36 -9.17 -1.13
N ALA A 175 -4.53 -10.50 -1.19
CA ALA A 175 -4.98 -11.18 -2.40
C ALA A 175 -6.42 -10.77 -2.76
N ALA A 176 -7.28 -10.58 -1.77
CA ALA A 176 -8.62 -10.05 -1.97
C ALA A 176 -8.62 -8.60 -2.49
N LEU A 177 -7.71 -7.75 -1.99
CA LEU A 177 -7.54 -6.37 -2.46
C LEU A 177 -7.00 -6.33 -3.88
N LEU A 178 -5.96 -7.10 -4.19
CA LEU A 178 -5.39 -7.21 -5.54
C LEU A 178 -6.43 -7.70 -6.55
N HIS A 179 -7.24 -8.69 -6.19
CA HIS A 179 -8.33 -9.18 -7.04
C HIS A 179 -9.35 -8.08 -7.35
N ARG A 180 -9.80 -7.32 -6.33
CA ARG A 180 -10.71 -6.19 -6.54
C ARG A 180 -10.06 -5.08 -7.36
N LEU A 181 -8.78 -4.80 -7.10
CA LEU A 181 -8.03 -3.78 -7.83
C LEU A 181 -7.85 -4.16 -9.30
N ALA A 182 -7.78 -5.44 -9.65
CA ALA A 182 -7.67 -5.88 -11.04
C ALA A 182 -8.89 -5.44 -11.88
N PHE A 183 -10.10 -5.54 -11.33
CA PHE A 183 -11.30 -5.00 -11.97
C PHE A 183 -11.25 -3.48 -12.11
N VAL A 184 -10.83 -2.78 -11.05
CA VAL A 184 -10.65 -1.32 -11.12
C VAL A 184 -9.62 -0.97 -12.19
N ALA A 185 -8.51 -1.68 -12.26
CA ALA A 185 -7.43 -1.48 -13.22
C ALA A 185 -7.83 -1.82 -14.66
N LEU A 186 -8.94 -2.51 -14.91
CA LEU A 186 -9.51 -2.70 -16.26
C LEU A 186 -10.33 -1.50 -16.75
N ASP A 187 -10.90 -0.71 -15.84
CA ASP A 187 -11.81 0.40 -16.19
C ASP A 187 -11.26 1.79 -15.86
N VAL A 188 -10.56 1.94 -14.74
CA VAL A 188 -9.90 3.17 -14.27
C VAL A 188 -8.38 3.11 -14.37
N SER A 189 -7.77 4.15 -14.95
CA SER A 189 -6.33 4.42 -14.85
C SER A 189 -6.07 5.28 -13.63
N LEU A 190 -5.31 4.78 -12.66
CA LEU A 190 -4.95 5.55 -11.47
C LEU A 190 -3.97 6.68 -11.80
N SER A 191 -3.14 6.53 -12.85
CA SER A 191 -2.35 7.63 -13.42
C SER A 191 -3.26 8.79 -13.82
N ASP A 192 -4.35 8.48 -14.51
CA ASP A 192 -5.24 9.51 -15.04
C ASP A 192 -6.09 10.14 -13.93
N MET A 193 -6.50 9.34 -12.94
CA MET A 193 -7.08 9.85 -11.70
C MET A 193 -6.11 10.78 -10.96
N HIS A 194 -4.81 10.50 -10.96
CA HIS A 194 -3.81 11.39 -10.36
C HIS A 194 -3.54 12.65 -11.18
N LEU A 195 -3.61 12.57 -12.52
CA LEU A 195 -3.56 13.74 -13.39
C LEU A 195 -4.72 14.69 -13.08
N VAL A 196 -5.94 14.14 -13.00
CA VAL A 196 -7.15 14.87 -12.58
C VAL A 196 -7.02 15.36 -11.14
N ALA A 197 -6.49 14.56 -10.22
CA ALA A 197 -6.41 14.92 -8.80
C ALA A 197 -5.35 16.00 -8.48
N GLY A 198 -4.46 16.38 -9.41
CA GLY A 198 -3.60 17.56 -9.21
C GLY A 198 -2.15 17.49 -9.71
N ARG A 199 -1.83 16.74 -10.78
CA ARG A 199 -0.52 16.86 -11.46
C ARG A 199 -0.45 17.96 -12.52
N SER A 200 -1.57 18.60 -12.82
CA SER A 200 -1.62 19.66 -13.82
C SER A 200 -1.46 21.03 -13.19
N ASN A 201 -0.55 21.84 -13.74
CA ASN A 201 -0.45 23.27 -13.44
C ASN A 201 -1.58 24.08 -14.11
N ASN A 202 -2.48 23.43 -14.85
CA ASN A 202 -3.61 24.04 -15.52
C ASN A 202 -4.82 24.10 -14.57
N LEU A 203 -5.29 25.32 -14.26
CA LEU A 203 -6.46 25.52 -13.40
C LEU A 203 -7.73 24.82 -13.91
N ASN A 204 -7.86 24.58 -15.22
CA ASN A 204 -9.02 23.90 -15.79
C ASN A 204 -9.16 22.46 -15.30
N ASP A 205 -8.05 21.82 -14.95
CA ASP A 205 -8.02 20.41 -14.57
C ASP A 205 -8.37 20.26 -13.09
N GLY A 206 -7.92 21.22 -12.27
CA GLY A 206 -8.37 21.40 -10.90
C GLY A 206 -9.87 21.71 -10.82
N ASN A 207 -10.36 22.62 -11.67
CA ASN A 207 -11.80 22.94 -11.76
C ASN A 207 -12.62 21.73 -12.22
N PHE A 208 -12.12 20.94 -13.18
CA PHE A 208 -12.78 19.71 -13.62
C PHE A 208 -12.80 18.64 -12.53
N ALA A 209 -11.70 18.45 -11.79
CA ALA A 209 -11.65 17.54 -10.65
C ALA A 209 -12.60 17.98 -9.53
N GLU A 210 -12.63 19.29 -9.24
CA GLU A 210 -13.56 19.90 -8.31
C GLU A 210 -15.01 19.68 -8.78
N ASP A 211 -15.34 19.94 -10.04
CA ASP A 211 -16.66 19.69 -10.62
C ASP A 211 -17.05 18.21 -10.56
N ASN A 212 -16.15 17.28 -10.84
CA ASN A 212 -16.44 15.84 -10.74
C ASN A 212 -16.60 15.37 -9.29
N LEU A 213 -15.83 15.92 -8.35
CA LEU A 213 -16.03 15.69 -6.91
C LEU A 213 -17.34 16.33 -6.43
N MET A 214 -17.72 17.50 -6.98
CA MET A 214 -18.97 18.21 -6.72
C MET A 214 -20.21 17.40 -7.15
N HIS A 215 -20.08 16.58 -8.20
CA HIS A 215 -21.14 15.67 -8.68
C HIS A 215 -21.29 14.38 -7.85
N TYR A 216 -20.50 14.18 -6.79
CA TYR A 216 -20.71 13.10 -5.83
C TYR A 216 -21.56 13.63 -4.65
N PRO A 217 -22.90 13.46 -4.60
CA PRO A 217 -23.80 14.25 -3.74
C PRO A 217 -23.65 14.04 -2.20
N ALA A 218 -22.54 13.48 -1.72
CA ALA A 218 -22.28 13.22 -0.31
C ALA A 218 -20.82 13.42 0.12
N TYR A 219 -19.93 14.03 -0.69
CA TYR A 219 -18.52 14.19 -0.25
C TYR A 219 -18.40 15.16 0.94
N LYS A 220 -19.14 16.28 0.93
CA LYS A 220 -19.18 17.23 2.05
C LYS A 220 -19.74 16.63 3.35
N SER A 221 -20.56 15.58 3.23
CA SER A 221 -21.11 14.86 4.39
C SER A 221 -20.23 13.70 4.86
N LYS A 222 -19.11 13.40 4.20
CA LYS A 222 -18.12 12.45 4.71
C LYS A 222 -17.42 13.05 5.93
N LEU A 223 -17.29 12.26 6.98
CA LEU A 223 -16.63 12.64 8.24
C LEU A 223 -15.20 13.21 8.05
N GLY A 224 -14.50 12.82 6.99
CA GLY A 224 -13.15 13.31 6.68
C GLY A 224 -13.08 14.66 5.95
N TYR A 225 -14.18 15.14 5.37
CA TYR A 225 -14.17 16.32 4.50
C TYR A 225 -13.79 17.60 5.26
N THR A 226 -14.38 17.82 6.43
CA THR A 226 -14.05 18.98 7.28
C THR A 226 -12.56 19.00 7.63
N LYS A 227 -11.95 17.83 7.85
CA LYS A 227 -10.52 17.74 8.14
C LYS A 227 -9.67 18.25 6.95
N ILE A 228 -10.00 17.79 5.75
CA ILE A 228 -9.30 18.18 4.52
C ILE A 228 -9.48 19.69 4.27
N SER A 229 -10.72 20.18 4.31
CA SER A 229 -11.06 21.59 4.08
C SER A 229 -10.30 22.53 5.01
N MET A 230 -10.26 22.22 6.32
CA MET A 230 -9.55 23.04 7.30
C MET A 230 -8.03 22.98 7.12
N THR A 231 -7.48 21.81 6.77
CA THR A 231 -6.04 21.67 6.48
C THR A 231 -5.64 22.56 5.28
N CYS A 232 -6.43 22.56 4.21
CA CYS A 232 -6.20 23.40 3.04
C CYS A 232 -6.38 24.90 3.33
N GLN A 233 -7.29 25.26 4.23
CA GLN A 233 -7.43 26.65 4.67
C GLN A 233 -6.18 27.11 5.44
N LEU A 234 -5.73 26.35 6.45
CA LEU A 234 -4.54 26.66 7.22
C LEU A 234 -3.29 26.74 6.34
N ALA A 235 -3.13 25.79 5.41
CA ALA A 235 -2.03 25.81 4.46
C ALA A 235 -2.02 27.10 3.62
N ARG A 236 -3.18 27.56 3.14
CA ARG A 236 -3.29 28.83 2.38
C ARG A 236 -2.97 30.05 3.23
N GLU A 237 -3.47 30.09 4.47
CA GLU A 237 -3.16 31.16 5.43
C GLU A 237 -1.65 31.23 5.72
N ASP A 238 -0.99 30.08 5.76
CA ASP A 238 0.46 29.94 5.94
C ASP A 238 1.28 30.09 4.65
N GLY A 239 0.65 30.34 3.49
CA GLY A 239 1.33 30.48 2.20
C GLY A 239 1.91 29.19 1.62
N LEU A 240 1.43 28.03 2.07
CA LEU A 240 1.88 26.71 1.65
C LEU A 240 1.08 26.18 0.46
N HIS A 241 1.78 25.57 -0.50
CA HIS A 241 1.19 24.92 -1.67
C HIS A 241 1.28 23.41 -1.56
N ALA A 242 0.24 22.70 -2.00
CA ALA A 242 0.23 21.23 -2.02
C ALA A 242 1.05 20.73 -3.22
N GLU A 243 2.08 19.93 -2.97
CA GLU A 243 2.79 19.18 -4.01
C GLU A 243 2.24 17.75 -4.01
N LEU A 244 1.62 17.34 -5.13
CA LEU A 244 0.82 16.11 -5.23
C LEU A 244 1.47 15.01 -6.10
N SER A 245 2.80 14.92 -6.14
CA SER A 245 3.50 13.98 -7.02
C SER A 245 4.47 13.07 -6.28
N GLU A 246 4.21 11.75 -6.32
CA GLU A 246 4.93 10.62 -5.70
C GLU A 246 4.47 10.23 -4.29
N ALA A 247 3.36 9.49 -4.20
CA ALA A 247 2.79 9.04 -2.93
C ALA A 247 3.25 7.63 -2.52
N ILE A 248 3.08 7.34 -1.23
CA ILE A 248 3.33 6.07 -0.52
C ILE A 248 4.82 5.71 -0.33
N ASN A 249 5.61 5.50 -1.38
CA ASN A 249 7.00 4.99 -1.23
C ASN A 249 7.98 6.00 -0.64
N SER A 250 7.60 7.28 -0.60
CA SER A 250 8.40 8.38 -0.07
C SER A 250 7.74 9.07 1.13
N MET A 251 6.67 8.54 1.75
CA MET A 251 5.88 9.26 2.77
C MET A 251 6.72 9.78 3.94
N TYR A 252 7.69 9.00 4.42
CA TYR A 252 8.63 9.48 5.43
C TYR A 252 9.44 10.69 4.94
N GLN A 253 9.91 10.68 3.69
CA GLN A 253 10.64 11.80 3.10
C GLN A 253 9.74 13.03 2.89
N TRP A 254 8.47 12.85 2.54
CA TRP A 254 7.49 13.92 2.46
C TRP A 254 7.31 14.62 3.79
N TYR A 255 7.04 13.84 4.83
CA TYR A 255 6.95 14.38 6.18
C TYR A 255 8.24 15.08 6.59
N LYS A 256 9.40 14.49 6.29
CA LYS A 256 10.71 15.07 6.61
C LYS A 256 10.98 16.40 5.88
N LYS A 257 10.55 16.53 4.64
CA LYS A 257 10.71 17.74 3.82
C LYS A 257 9.60 18.78 4.04
N ALA A 258 8.51 18.40 4.70
CA ALA A 258 7.40 19.30 4.97
C ALA A 258 7.87 20.49 5.83
N GLU A 259 7.54 21.70 5.39
CA GLU A 259 7.80 22.92 6.16
C GLU A 259 7.02 22.92 7.47
N LYS A 260 5.74 22.53 7.41
CA LYS A 260 4.86 22.36 8.58
C LYS A 260 4.04 21.08 8.43
N CYS A 261 3.89 20.35 9.52
CA CYS A 261 2.97 19.22 9.61
C CYS A 261 1.87 19.52 10.64
N TYR A 262 0.61 19.41 10.24
CA TYR A 262 -0.53 19.64 11.14
C TYR A 262 -1.08 18.32 11.68
N ALA A 263 -1.05 18.16 13.01
CA ALA A 263 -1.59 17.01 13.71
C ALA A 263 -2.96 17.35 14.31
N TYR A 264 -4.02 16.80 13.73
CA TYR A 264 -5.40 17.01 14.19
C TYR A 264 -5.82 15.96 15.22
N LEU A 265 -6.05 16.41 16.46
CA LEU A 265 -6.46 15.59 17.61
C LEU A 265 -7.98 15.72 17.79
N PHE A 266 -8.73 15.01 16.95
CA PHE A 266 -10.20 15.16 16.89
C PHE A 266 -10.92 14.89 18.22
N ASP A 267 -10.33 14.07 19.09
CA ASP A 267 -10.84 13.64 20.40
C ASP A 267 -10.22 14.41 21.58
N LEU A 268 -9.49 15.50 21.30
CA LEU A 268 -8.98 16.43 22.30
C LEU A 268 -9.86 17.68 22.36
N ASP A 269 -10.29 18.04 23.57
CA ASP A 269 -10.93 19.33 23.83
C ASP A 269 -9.89 20.34 24.35
N SER A 270 -9.87 21.57 23.82
CA SER A 270 -9.02 22.68 24.33
C SER A 270 -9.52 23.22 25.68
N THR A 271 -9.42 22.36 26.69
CA THR A 271 -9.64 22.69 28.11
C THR A 271 -8.30 22.91 28.79
N PRO A 272 -8.23 23.66 29.92
CA PRO A 272 -6.98 23.87 30.65
C PRO A 272 -6.28 22.56 31.10
N THR A 273 -7.02 21.45 31.11
CA THR A 273 -6.55 20.11 31.48
C THR A 273 -6.12 19.25 30.29
N TRP A 274 -6.01 19.82 29.08
CA TRP A 274 -5.66 19.08 27.84
C TRP A 274 -4.40 18.22 28.00
N ARG A 275 -3.39 18.68 28.76
CA ARG A 275 -2.15 17.90 29.02
C ARG A 275 -2.40 16.54 29.68
N LYS A 276 -3.47 16.40 30.46
CA LYS A 276 -3.86 15.13 31.10
C LYS A 276 -4.62 14.22 30.13
N ARG A 277 -5.35 14.79 29.17
CA ARG A 277 -6.14 14.05 28.17
C ARG A 277 -5.35 13.70 26.92
N LEU A 278 -4.28 14.44 26.62
CA LEU A 278 -3.42 14.22 25.45
C LEU A 278 -2.98 12.75 25.27
N PRO A 279 -2.53 12.01 26.31
CA PRO A 279 -2.13 10.62 26.16
C PRO A 279 -3.27 9.68 25.71
N GLN A 280 -4.53 10.08 25.91
CA GLN A 280 -5.72 9.31 25.57
C GLN A 280 -6.19 9.54 24.13
N CYS A 281 -5.65 10.56 23.44
CA CYS A 281 -6.02 10.83 22.07
C CYS A 281 -5.62 9.67 21.16
N ARG A 282 -6.57 9.19 20.36
CA ARG A 282 -6.38 8.10 19.40
C ARG A 282 -5.26 8.38 18.40
N TRP A 283 -4.92 9.65 18.16
CA TRP A 283 -3.78 9.99 17.32
C TRP A 283 -2.48 9.31 17.79
N PHE A 284 -2.24 9.18 19.10
CA PHE A 284 -1.03 8.50 19.61
C PHE A 284 -1.05 6.98 19.52
N SER A 285 -2.22 6.38 19.31
CA SER A 285 -2.38 4.93 19.17
C SER A 285 -2.54 4.48 17.72
N ARG A 286 -2.60 5.38 16.73
CA ARG A 286 -2.65 5.00 15.30
C ARG A 286 -1.24 4.72 14.77
N GLY A 287 -1.09 3.72 13.90
CA GLY A 287 0.21 3.42 13.28
C GLY A 287 0.80 4.61 12.52
N TRP A 288 0.05 5.15 11.54
CA TRP A 288 0.55 6.12 10.56
C TRP A 288 1.08 7.42 11.17
N THR A 289 0.52 7.82 12.30
CA THR A 289 0.88 9.06 12.99
C THR A 289 2.26 9.01 13.66
N LEU A 290 2.92 7.84 13.67
CA LEU A 290 4.31 7.73 14.13
C LEU A 290 5.27 8.41 13.16
N GLN A 291 5.04 8.21 11.86
CA GLN A 291 5.83 8.87 10.81
C GLN A 291 5.53 10.37 10.77
N GLU A 292 4.25 10.75 10.91
CA GLU A 292 3.82 12.15 11.06
C GLU A 292 4.50 12.87 12.24
N LEU A 293 4.86 12.13 13.31
CA LEU A 293 5.52 12.71 14.49
C LEU A 293 7.04 12.86 14.32
N ILE A 294 7.67 11.78 13.86
CA ILE A 294 9.14 11.64 13.88
C ILE A 294 9.79 12.32 12.68
N ALA A 295 9.18 12.20 11.50
CA ALA A 295 9.83 12.62 10.27
C ALA A 295 9.90 14.14 10.10
N PRO A 296 8.82 14.93 10.27
CA PRO A 296 8.87 16.38 10.09
C PRO A 296 9.70 17.06 11.17
N MET A 297 10.35 18.17 10.84
CA MET A 297 11.01 18.99 11.86
C MET A 297 9.99 19.74 12.71
N ASP A 298 8.93 20.27 12.08
CA ASP A 298 7.91 21.08 12.75
C ASP A 298 6.53 20.43 12.66
N VAL A 299 5.91 20.18 13.83
CA VAL A 299 4.58 19.58 13.94
C VAL A 299 3.71 20.40 14.89
N TRP A 300 2.54 20.81 14.43
CA TRP A 300 1.60 21.67 15.13
C TRP A 300 0.35 20.88 15.50
N PHE A 301 0.03 20.82 16.79
CA PHE A 301 -1.09 20.02 17.29
C PHE A 301 -2.33 20.89 17.47
N TYR A 302 -3.42 20.49 16.82
CA TYR A 302 -4.72 21.14 16.87
C TYR A 302 -5.74 20.26 17.59
N ASP A 303 -6.62 20.87 18.38
CA ASP A 303 -7.72 20.18 19.05
C ASP A 303 -8.85 19.82 18.07
N GLY A 304 -9.91 19.17 18.56
CA GLY A 304 -11.06 18.77 17.74
C GLY A 304 -11.81 19.94 17.08
N LYS A 305 -11.59 21.17 17.55
CA LYS A 305 -12.17 22.41 17.04
C LYS A 305 -11.18 23.25 16.22
N TRP A 306 -10.03 22.69 15.84
CA TRP A 306 -8.97 23.37 15.09
C TRP A 306 -8.34 24.57 15.81
N ASN A 307 -8.33 24.56 17.14
CA ASN A 307 -7.52 25.49 17.93
C ASN A 307 -6.11 24.93 18.09
N LEU A 308 -5.10 25.76 17.83
CA LEU A 308 -3.71 25.40 18.11
C LEU A 308 -3.53 25.16 19.61
N VAL A 309 -3.02 23.98 19.97
CA VAL A 309 -2.79 23.58 21.37
C VAL A 309 -1.32 23.77 21.75
N PHE A 310 -0.41 23.21 20.95
CA PHE A 310 1.04 23.29 21.17
C PHE A 310 1.80 22.85 19.91
N ARG A 311 3.11 23.15 19.86
CA ARG A 311 4.05 22.63 18.85
C ARG A 311 4.93 21.54 19.43
N LYS A 312 5.36 20.59 18.58
CA LYS A 312 6.19 19.44 18.98
C LYS A 312 7.42 19.81 19.81
N GLY A 313 8.07 20.92 19.49
CA GLY A 313 9.25 21.42 20.22
C GLY A 313 8.95 21.91 21.64
N GLU A 314 7.77 22.49 21.86
CA GLU A 314 7.38 23.17 23.11
C GLU A 314 7.14 22.17 24.26
N ASP A 315 6.46 21.06 23.98
CA ASP A 315 6.05 20.05 24.98
C ASP A 315 6.72 18.69 24.74
N SER A 316 7.96 18.69 24.22
CA SER A 316 8.74 17.46 23.93
C SER A 316 8.90 16.51 25.13
N HIS A 317 8.94 17.02 26.37
CA HIS A 317 8.94 16.20 27.60
C HIS A 317 7.65 15.39 27.74
N LEU A 318 6.49 15.99 27.49
CA LEU A 318 5.19 15.34 27.52
C LEU A 318 5.09 14.29 26.40
N LEU A 319 5.52 14.66 25.20
CA LEU A 319 5.56 13.75 24.04
C LEU A 319 6.46 12.54 24.28
N LYS A 320 7.64 12.71 24.91
CA LYS A 320 8.50 11.59 25.33
C LYS A 320 7.78 10.65 26.29
N ARG A 321 7.04 11.19 27.26
CA ARG A 321 6.27 10.37 28.22
C ARG A 321 5.18 9.55 27.52
N ILE A 322 4.50 10.12 26.53
CA ILE A 322 3.41 9.45 25.80
C ILE A 322 3.96 8.39 24.84
N THR A 323 5.00 8.73 24.09
CA THR A 323 5.46 7.95 22.93
C THR A 323 6.68 7.08 23.21
N GLY A 324 7.45 7.39 24.26
CA GLY A 324 8.76 6.78 24.51
C GLY A 324 9.89 7.31 23.60
N ILE A 325 9.61 8.25 22.70
CA ILE A 325 10.61 8.82 21.78
C ILE A 325 11.47 9.82 22.55
N HIS A 326 12.79 9.74 22.38
CA HIS A 326 13.71 10.67 23.07
C HIS A 326 13.44 12.12 22.65
N GLN A 327 13.58 13.07 23.58
CA GLN A 327 13.30 14.48 23.30
C GLN A 327 14.19 15.04 22.19
N ASP A 328 15.46 14.64 22.16
CA ASP A 328 16.40 15.08 21.12
C ASP A 328 16.00 14.57 19.72
N VAL A 329 15.36 13.40 19.66
CA VAL A 329 14.79 12.88 18.40
C VAL A 329 13.54 13.69 18.02
N LEU A 330 12.67 13.99 18.98
CA LEU A 330 11.46 14.81 18.74
C LEU A 330 11.81 16.24 18.30
N LYS A 331 12.86 16.83 18.86
CA LYS A 331 13.39 18.16 18.51
C LYS A 331 14.24 18.16 17.23
N GLY A 332 14.56 16.99 16.68
CA GLY A 332 15.44 16.84 15.52
C GLY A 332 16.91 17.13 15.77
N SER A 333 17.34 17.37 17.03
CA SER A 333 18.75 17.56 17.39
C SER A 333 19.55 16.26 17.41
N ARG A 334 18.86 15.11 17.43
CA ARG A 334 19.46 13.77 17.32
C ARG A 334 18.77 12.98 16.23
N SER A 335 19.58 12.40 15.33
CA SER A 335 19.05 11.50 14.30
C SER A 335 18.42 10.25 14.93
N MET A 336 17.22 9.91 14.47
CA MET A 336 16.52 8.68 14.83
C MET A 336 17.38 7.42 14.61
N LEU A 337 18.24 7.43 13.57
CA LEU A 337 19.12 6.31 13.22
C LEU A 337 20.18 6.01 14.28
N SER A 338 20.45 6.96 15.18
CA SER A 338 21.36 6.75 16.32
C SER A 338 20.71 6.00 17.49
N MET A 339 19.44 5.63 17.37
CA MET A 339 18.71 4.80 18.33
C MET A 339 18.73 3.34 17.87
N SER A 340 18.84 2.41 18.82
CA SER A 340 18.82 0.97 18.51
C SER A 340 17.52 0.57 17.81
N ILE A 341 17.57 -0.50 17.03
CA ILE A 341 16.38 -1.07 16.39
C ILE A 341 15.31 -1.38 17.44
N ALA A 342 15.67 -1.97 18.57
CA ALA A 342 14.74 -2.26 19.67
C ALA A 342 14.03 -0.99 20.21
N GLN A 343 14.77 0.11 20.39
CA GLN A 343 14.17 1.39 20.80
C GLN A 343 13.22 1.93 19.74
N ARG A 344 13.61 1.87 18.46
CA ARG A 344 12.76 2.30 17.34
C ARG A 344 11.47 1.48 17.25
N MET A 345 11.57 0.16 17.41
CA MET A 345 10.43 -0.76 17.45
C MET A 345 9.52 -0.50 18.65
N SER A 346 10.10 -0.13 19.81
CA SER A 346 9.31 0.19 21.01
C SER A 346 8.35 1.37 20.79
N TRP A 347 8.67 2.31 19.90
CA TRP A 347 7.80 3.46 19.58
C TRP A 347 6.55 3.07 18.79
N ALA A 348 6.65 1.97 18.02
CA ALA A 348 5.54 1.40 17.27
C ALA A 348 4.71 0.40 18.10
N SER A 349 5.31 -0.23 19.12
CA SER A 349 4.70 -1.33 19.90
C SER A 349 3.32 -1.04 20.52
N ARG A 350 3.01 0.23 20.82
CA ARG A 350 1.71 0.62 21.41
C ARG A 350 0.71 1.16 20.38
N ARG A 351 1.04 1.08 19.09
CA ARG A 351 0.21 1.60 18.01
C ARG A 351 -0.53 0.45 17.32
N VAL A 352 -1.73 0.77 16.87
CA VAL A 352 -2.68 -0.15 16.26
C VAL A 352 -2.99 0.34 14.85
N THR A 353 -2.98 -0.59 13.91
CA THR A 353 -3.44 -0.41 12.54
C THR A 353 -4.65 -1.30 12.28
N THR A 354 -5.51 -0.91 11.35
CA THR A 354 -6.69 -1.71 11.00
C THR A 354 -6.33 -2.82 10.00
N ARG A 355 -5.32 -2.57 9.16
CA ARG A 355 -4.83 -3.52 8.17
C ARG A 355 -3.39 -3.89 8.47
N ALA A 356 -3.02 -5.09 8.06
CA ALA A 356 -1.68 -5.61 8.28
C ALA A 356 -0.66 -4.81 7.44
N GLU A 357 -1.01 -4.45 6.20
CA GLU A 357 -0.16 -3.60 5.34
C GLU A 357 0.15 -2.23 5.96
N ASP A 358 -0.82 -1.62 6.66
CA ASP A 358 -0.62 -0.34 7.35
C ASP A 358 0.46 -0.48 8.43
N GLU A 359 0.54 -1.62 9.12
CA GLU A 359 1.55 -1.86 10.16
C GLU A 359 2.96 -1.86 9.57
N ALA A 360 3.14 -2.55 8.45
CA ALA A 360 4.41 -2.58 7.73
C ALA A 360 4.82 -1.19 7.22
N TYR A 361 3.90 -0.46 6.57
CA TYR A 361 4.21 0.89 6.08
C TYR A 361 4.61 1.83 7.22
N CYS A 362 3.97 1.70 8.39
CA CYS A 362 4.34 2.46 9.58
C CYS A 362 5.78 2.17 10.05
N LEU A 363 6.21 0.91 9.95
CA LEU A 363 7.54 0.46 10.39
C LEU A 363 8.65 0.78 9.39
N LEU A 364 8.37 0.74 8.08
CA LEU A 364 9.36 0.97 7.01
C LEU A 364 10.09 2.33 7.16
N GLY A 365 9.34 3.41 7.38
CA GLY A 365 9.91 4.75 7.56
C GLY A 365 10.83 4.86 8.79
N ILE A 366 10.49 4.17 9.88
CA ILE A 366 11.20 4.25 11.17
C ILE A 366 12.45 3.38 11.17
N GLN A 367 12.42 2.24 10.47
CA GLN A 367 13.61 1.43 10.28
C GLN A 367 14.60 2.07 9.29
N HIS A 368 14.19 3.12 8.58
CA HIS A 368 14.93 3.75 7.49
C HIS A 368 15.32 2.70 6.44
N ILE A 369 14.41 1.75 6.21
CA ILE A 369 14.44 0.90 5.02
C ILE A 369 13.92 1.79 3.88
N SER A 370 14.78 2.73 3.47
CA SER A 370 14.61 3.53 2.26
C SER A 370 15.54 3.03 1.15
N ARG A 371 16.16 1.86 1.32
CA ARG A 371 17.10 1.26 0.35
C ARG A 371 17.09 -0.26 0.45
N MET A 372 16.30 -0.92 -0.39
CA MET A 372 16.88 -1.88 -1.33
C MET A 372 17.10 -1.13 -2.66
N TRP A 373 17.95 -0.11 -2.66
CA TRP A 373 18.60 0.34 -3.88
C TRP A 373 19.97 0.94 -3.55
N PRO A 374 21.07 0.39 -4.10
CA PRO A 374 22.34 1.09 -4.15
C PRO A 374 22.19 2.29 -5.08
N ASN A 375 22.40 3.49 -4.56
CA ASN A 375 22.82 4.59 -5.41
C ASN A 375 24.22 4.25 -5.91
N THR A 376 24.31 3.67 -7.11
CA THR A 376 25.45 3.76 -8.05
C THR A 376 25.12 2.89 -9.25
N LEU A 377 24.73 3.53 -10.35
CA LEU A 377 25.34 3.29 -11.65
C LEU A 377 25.21 4.61 -12.44
N ASN A 378 26.33 5.34 -12.36
CA ASN A 378 26.74 6.59 -13.01
C ASN A 378 26.03 7.89 -12.61
#